data_AF-A0A7S2MY49-F1
#
_entry.id   AF-A0A7S2MY49-F1
#
_cell.length_a   1.000
_cell.length_b   1.000
_cell.length_c   1.000
_cell.angle_alpha   90.00
_cell.angle_beta   90.00
_cell.angle_gamma   90.00
#
_symmetry.space_group_name_H-M   'P 1'
#
loop_
_entity.id
_entity.type
_entity.pdbx_description
1 polymer ?
#
loop_
_entity_poly.entity_id
_entity_poly.type
_entity_poly.pdbx_seq_one_letter_code
_entity_poly.pdbx_strand_id
1 'polypeptide(L)'
;IGKMVYISLQGNIQSKLRPGSWLPGIRNPHSEEVEWKFPESTSKETAMNAVSEAATSLDNFLERSNDKESRTIVIDTFTKAKWMDQVVLKFKEDGSDGGELKAQVECCATGFFPLIVPLAPLLNIIFCFIPFGDGGNCARTMKILQKKVTEMSGTEIESKTIRYSLTNPK
;
A
#
# COMPACT_ATOMS: atom_id res chain seq x y z
N ILE A 1 11.41 -11.80 -24.16
CA ILE A 1 11.22 -10.93 -22.97
C ILE A 1 11.20 -11.83 -21.75
N GLY A 2 12.11 -11.64 -20.80
CA GLY A 2 12.16 -12.46 -19.59
C GLY A 2 10.89 -12.31 -18.74
N LYS A 3 10.47 -13.37 -18.06
CA LYS A 3 9.26 -13.41 -17.21
C LYS A 3 9.18 -12.26 -16.21
N MET A 4 10.34 -11.80 -15.71
CA MET A 4 10.44 -10.64 -14.80
C MET A 4 10.13 -9.31 -15.49
N VAL A 5 10.70 -9.05 -16.67
CA VAL A 5 10.43 -7.82 -17.47
C VAL A 5 8.95 -7.72 -17.80
N TYR A 6 8.33 -8.87 -18.10
CA TYR A 6 6.91 -8.96 -18.36
C TYR A 6 6.07 -8.53 -17.15
N ILE A 7 6.32 -9.11 -15.98
CA ILE A 7 5.63 -8.77 -14.73
C ILE A 7 5.81 -7.29 -14.38
N SER A 8 7.01 -6.75 -14.55
CA SER A 8 7.29 -5.33 -14.29
C SER A 8 6.46 -4.40 -15.19
N LEU A 9 6.35 -4.71 -16.48
CA LEU A 9 5.56 -3.92 -17.42
C LEU A 9 4.07 -3.97 -17.07
N GLN A 10 3.54 -5.17 -16.82
CA GLN A 10 2.14 -5.33 -16.40
C GLN A 10 1.87 -4.60 -15.07
N GLY A 11 2.81 -4.70 -14.12
CA GLY A 11 2.73 -4.02 -12.82
C GLY A 11 2.67 -2.50 -12.96
N ASN A 12 3.47 -1.89 -13.85
CA ASN A 12 3.42 -0.45 -14.10
C ASN A 12 2.03 0.01 -14.58
N ILE A 13 1.40 -0.78 -15.46
CA ILE A 13 0.06 -0.47 -15.98
C ILE A 13 -0.98 -0.66 -14.88
N GLN A 14 -0.95 -1.81 -14.19
CA GLN A 14 -1.92 -2.13 -13.14
C GLN A 14 -1.83 -1.18 -11.94
N SER A 15 -0.63 -0.65 -11.63
CA SER A 15 -0.38 0.28 -10.52
C SER A 15 -1.04 1.63 -10.76
N LYS A 16 -1.08 2.07 -12.03
CA LYS A 16 -1.77 3.29 -12.45
C LYS A 16 -3.28 3.10 -12.53
N LEU A 17 -3.73 1.98 -13.06
CA LEU A 17 -5.15 1.73 -13.30
C LEU A 17 -5.90 1.37 -12.02
N ARG A 18 -5.35 0.49 -11.18
CA ARG A 18 -5.95 0.01 -9.92
C ARG A 18 -7.42 -0.43 -10.05
N PRO A 19 -7.75 -1.33 -10.99
CA PRO A 19 -9.14 -1.69 -11.27
C PRO A 19 -9.86 -2.27 -10.03
N GLY A 20 -9.15 -2.95 -9.13
CA GLY A 20 -9.70 -3.44 -7.86
C GLY A 20 -10.21 -2.34 -6.91
N SER A 21 -9.89 -1.06 -7.16
CA SER A 21 -10.38 0.07 -6.36
C SER A 21 -11.55 0.84 -6.98
N TRP A 22 -12.01 0.49 -8.20
CA TRP A 22 -12.97 1.30 -8.96
C TRP A 22 -14.40 1.23 -8.44
N LEU A 23 -14.87 0.03 -8.07
CA LEU A 23 -16.27 -0.19 -7.74
C LEU A 23 -16.51 -0.10 -6.22
N PRO A 24 -17.34 0.84 -5.75
CA PRO A 24 -17.69 0.93 -4.34
C PRO A 24 -18.46 -0.34 -3.92
N GLY A 25 -18.13 -0.89 -2.74
CA GLY A 25 -18.69 -2.15 -2.24
C GLY A 25 -17.83 -3.39 -2.55
N ILE A 26 -17.29 -3.48 -3.77
CA ILE A 26 -16.37 -4.57 -4.16
C ILE A 26 -14.95 -4.31 -3.67
N ARG A 27 -14.56 -3.04 -3.45
CA ARG A 27 -13.25 -2.65 -2.91
C ARG A 27 -13.00 -3.12 -1.46
N ASN A 28 -14.04 -3.18 -0.64
CA ASN A 28 -13.90 -3.38 0.82
C ASN A 28 -13.40 -4.79 1.22
N PRO A 29 -13.78 -5.88 0.54
CA PRO A 29 -13.23 -7.22 0.77
C PRO A 29 -11.71 -7.38 0.71
N HIS A 30 -11.01 -6.51 -0.01
CA HIS A 30 -9.57 -6.61 -0.27
C HIS A 30 -8.84 -5.29 -0.06
N SER A 31 -9.39 -4.43 0.79
CA SER A 31 -8.68 -3.22 1.24
C SER A 31 -8.79 -3.06 2.74
N GLU A 32 -7.70 -2.56 3.32
CA GLU A 32 -7.60 -2.24 4.73
C GLU A 32 -7.01 -0.84 4.88
N GLU A 33 -7.46 -0.14 5.91
CA GLU A 33 -7.09 1.25 6.17
C GLU A 33 -6.69 1.42 7.63
N VAL A 34 -5.53 2.02 7.83
CA VAL A 34 -4.88 2.20 9.13
C VAL A 34 -4.39 3.63 9.23
N GLU A 35 -4.54 4.24 10.40
CA GLU A 35 -3.88 5.49 10.75
C GLU A 35 -2.59 5.18 11.50
N TRP A 36 -1.47 5.74 11.04
CA TRP A 36 -0.21 5.73 11.75
C TRP A 36 0.00 7.09 12.41
N LYS A 37 0.33 7.08 13.69
CA LYS A 37 0.71 8.28 14.43
C LYS A 37 2.20 8.25 14.70
N PHE A 38 2.87 9.31 14.30
CA PHE A 38 4.28 9.51 14.58
C PHE A 38 4.42 10.39 15.82
N PRO A 39 5.48 10.19 16.63
CA PRO A 39 5.76 11.09 17.76
C PRO A 39 5.90 12.54 17.30
N GLU A 40 5.51 13.51 18.14
CA GLU A 40 5.57 14.95 17.86
C GLU A 40 6.96 15.44 17.41
N SER A 41 8.03 14.76 17.86
CA SER A 41 9.41 15.05 17.46
C SER A 41 9.76 14.63 16.04
N THR A 42 8.90 13.86 15.36
CA THR A 42 9.18 13.30 14.04
C THR A 42 8.76 14.29 12.97
N SER A 43 9.74 14.86 12.26
CA SER A 43 9.45 15.69 11.10
C SER A 43 8.81 14.86 9.99
N LYS A 44 7.94 15.50 9.20
CA LYS A 44 7.33 14.90 8.01
C LYS A 44 8.38 14.33 7.06
N GLU A 45 9.47 15.05 6.81
CA GLU A 45 10.53 14.61 5.91
C GLU A 45 11.23 13.35 6.45
N THR A 46 11.50 13.30 7.75
CA THR A 46 12.04 12.10 8.41
C THR A 46 11.10 10.90 8.24
N ALA A 47 9.80 11.10 8.48
CA ALA A 47 8.82 10.03 8.34
C ALA A 47 8.70 9.52 6.89
N MET A 48 8.65 10.43 5.92
CA MET A 48 8.60 10.08 4.50
C MET A 48 9.86 9.37 4.03
N ASN A 49 11.04 9.83 4.45
CA ASN A 49 12.31 9.19 4.13
C ASN A 49 12.40 7.79 4.74
N ALA A 50 11.97 7.61 6.00
CA ALA A 50 11.95 6.31 6.66
C ALA A 50 11.01 5.32 5.95
N VAL A 51 9.87 5.79 5.41
CA VAL A 51 8.98 4.97 4.58
C VAL A 51 9.64 4.55 3.26
N SER A 52 10.28 5.49 2.56
CA SER A 52 11.01 5.19 1.33
C SER A 52 12.17 4.22 1.55
N GLU A 53 12.93 4.40 2.62
CA GLU A 53 14.02 3.50 3.00
C GLU A 53 13.51 2.12 3.41
N ALA A 54 12.43 2.07 4.19
CA ALA A 54 11.77 0.80 4.53
C ALA A 54 11.30 0.06 3.26
N ALA A 55 10.68 0.76 2.32
CA ALA A 55 10.21 0.18 1.07
C ALA A 55 11.36 -0.36 0.19
N THR A 56 12.48 0.36 0.11
CA THR A 56 13.66 -0.10 -0.66
C THR A 56 14.40 -1.25 0.02
N SER A 57 14.32 -1.37 1.34
CA SER A 57 14.93 -2.47 2.11
C SER A 57 14.18 -3.81 2.03
N LEU A 58 12.96 -3.83 1.50
CA LEU A 58 12.09 -5.01 1.44
C LEU A 58 11.99 -5.57 0.01
N ASP A 59 12.39 -6.83 -0.19
CA ASP A 59 12.52 -7.46 -1.53
C ASP A 59 11.25 -7.44 -2.41
N ASN A 60 10.06 -7.38 -1.80
CA ASN A 60 8.78 -7.45 -2.51
C ASN A 60 8.07 -6.11 -2.59
N PHE A 61 8.74 -5.02 -2.24
CA PHE A 61 8.20 -3.67 -2.23
C PHE A 61 8.87 -2.87 -3.36
N LEU A 62 8.07 -2.04 -4.00
CA LEU A 62 8.53 -1.19 -5.10
C LEU A 62 7.88 0.17 -4.96
N GLU A 63 8.65 1.16 -4.52
CA GLU A 63 8.20 2.55 -4.51
C GLU A 63 7.91 3.02 -5.94
N ARG A 64 6.71 3.57 -6.15
CA ARG A 64 6.24 4.06 -7.44
C ARG A 64 6.26 5.56 -7.55
N SER A 65 5.90 6.23 -6.46
CA SER A 65 5.92 7.67 -6.37
C SER A 65 6.11 8.09 -4.94
N ASN A 66 6.97 9.08 -4.74
CA ASN A 66 7.09 9.85 -3.52
C ASN A 66 6.85 11.31 -3.88
N ASP A 67 5.59 11.73 -3.75
CA ASP A 67 5.17 13.08 -4.06
C ASP A 67 5.21 13.93 -2.79
N LYS A 68 6.19 14.83 -2.74
CA LYS A 68 6.41 15.74 -1.60
C LYS A 68 5.32 16.82 -1.48
N GLU A 69 4.70 17.21 -2.60
CA GLU A 69 3.65 18.23 -2.66
C GLU A 69 2.33 17.65 -2.16
N SER A 70 1.87 16.54 -2.75
CA SER A 70 0.66 15.85 -2.30
C SER A 70 0.84 15.03 -1.03
N ARG A 71 2.07 15.01 -0.48
CA ARG A 71 2.44 14.32 0.76
C ARG A 71 2.05 12.85 0.73
N THR A 72 2.23 12.22 -0.44
CA THR A 72 1.74 10.88 -0.73
C THR A 72 2.88 9.99 -1.21
N ILE A 73 3.03 8.84 -0.57
CA ILE A 73 3.93 7.77 -1.01
C ILE A 73 3.09 6.60 -1.50
N VAL A 74 3.39 6.10 -2.70
CA VAL A 74 2.75 4.93 -3.29
C VAL A 74 3.78 3.83 -3.45
N ILE A 75 3.49 2.67 -2.87
CA ILE A 75 4.34 1.49 -2.91
C ILE A 75 3.52 0.32 -3.43
N ASP A 76 4.01 -0.30 -4.51
CA ASP A 76 3.48 -1.58 -4.96
C ASP A 76 4.15 -2.71 -4.17
N THR A 77 3.37 -3.73 -3.83
CA THR A 77 3.86 -4.92 -3.14
C THR A 77 3.45 -6.17 -3.90
N PHE A 78 4.31 -7.18 -3.92
CA PHE A 78 4.10 -8.39 -4.71
C PHE A 78 4.11 -9.64 -3.84
N THR A 79 3.06 -10.46 -3.96
CA THR A 79 3.05 -11.77 -3.30
C THR A 79 3.97 -12.76 -4.01
N LYS A 80 4.22 -13.92 -3.40
CA LYS A 80 4.98 -15.01 -4.03
C LYS A 80 4.38 -15.44 -5.37
N ALA A 81 3.05 -15.45 -5.46
CA ALA A 81 2.30 -15.76 -6.68
C ALA A 81 2.10 -14.53 -7.59
N LYS A 82 2.76 -13.41 -7.29
CA LYS A 82 2.76 -12.17 -8.09
C LYS A 82 1.38 -11.54 -8.24
N TRP A 83 0.53 -11.70 -7.22
CA TRP A 83 -0.53 -10.71 -6.99
C TRP A 83 0.13 -9.39 -6.58
N MET A 84 -0.48 -8.31 -7.02
CA MET A 84 -0.01 -6.97 -6.73
C MET A 84 -1.01 -6.25 -5.85
N ASP A 85 -0.53 -5.82 -4.70
CA ASP A 85 -1.27 -4.95 -3.78
C ASP A 85 -0.58 -3.60 -3.76
N GLN A 86 -1.33 -2.52 -3.56
CA GLN A 86 -0.78 -1.18 -3.48
C GLN A 86 -1.02 -0.60 -2.10
N VAL A 87 0.05 -0.11 -1.48
CA VAL A 87 0.04 0.67 -0.25
C VAL A 87 0.16 2.15 -0.61
N VAL A 88 -0.77 2.96 -0.13
CA VAL A 88 -0.78 4.42 -0.31
C VAL A 88 -0.73 5.05 1.08
N LEU A 89 0.32 5.83 1.34
CA LEU A 89 0.51 6.58 2.58
C LEU A 89 0.28 8.05 2.29
N LYS A 90 -0.68 8.67 2.99
CA LYS A 90 -0.97 10.10 2.90
C LYS A 90 -0.68 10.77 4.23
N PHE A 91 0.32 11.65 4.26
CA PHE A 91 0.73 12.36 5.48
C PHE A 91 -0.12 13.62 5.68
N LYS A 92 -0.68 13.77 6.88
CA LYS A 92 -1.48 14.92 7.31
C LYS A 92 -0.85 15.46 8.60
N GLU A 93 -0.69 16.78 8.65
CA GLU A 93 -0.34 17.50 9.88
C GLU A 93 -1.64 17.95 10.53
N ASP A 94 -1.81 17.74 11.83
CA ASP A 94 -2.90 18.39 12.56
C ASP A 94 -2.60 19.90 12.59
N GLY A 95 -3.55 20.74 12.15
CA GLY A 95 -3.36 22.17 11.90
C GLY A 95 -3.13 23.04 13.15
N SER A 96 -2.66 22.46 14.25
CA SER A 96 -2.27 23.15 15.49
C SER A 96 -0.75 23.34 15.47
N ASP A 97 -0.24 24.50 15.88
CA ASP A 97 1.21 24.71 16.08
C ASP A 97 1.75 23.64 17.05
N GLY A 98 2.53 22.69 16.53
CA GLY A 98 3.02 21.51 17.28
C GLY A 98 2.22 20.21 17.11
N GLY A 99 1.30 20.13 16.15
CA GLY A 99 0.39 19.00 15.97
C GLY A 99 1.06 17.66 15.63
N GLU A 100 0.52 16.58 16.18
CA GLU A 100 0.91 15.19 15.88
C GLU A 100 0.89 14.92 14.36
N LEU A 101 1.98 14.33 13.85
CA LEU A 101 2.05 13.88 12.45
C LEU A 101 1.29 12.56 12.30
N LYS A 102 0.29 12.54 11.42
CA LYS A 102 -0.52 11.35 11.12
C LYS A 102 -0.34 10.94 9.67
N ALA A 103 -0.24 9.64 9.41
CA ALA A 103 -0.31 9.09 8.05
C ALA A 103 -1.52 8.18 7.91
N GLN A 104 -2.37 8.49 6.95
CA GLN A 104 -3.45 7.60 6.53
C GLN A 104 -2.87 6.59 5.54
N VAL A 105 -2.84 5.32 5.94
CA VAL A 105 -2.27 4.21 5.17
C VAL A 105 -3.40 3.34 4.67
N GLU A 106 -3.54 3.25 3.37
CA GLU A 106 -4.49 2.36 2.71
C GLU A 106 -3.72 1.30 1.93
N CYS A 107 -4.04 0.03 2.17
CA CYS A 107 -3.55 -1.06 1.33
C CYS A 107 -4.74 -1.71 0.61
N CYS A 108 -4.60 -1.95 -0.69
CA CYS A 108 -5.64 -2.52 -1.52
C CYS A 108 -5.05 -3.47 -2.55
N ALA A 109 -5.64 -4.65 -2.69
CA ALA A 109 -5.33 -5.52 -3.82
C ALA A 109 -5.80 -4.86 -5.13
N THR A 110 -4.94 -4.88 -6.15
CA THR A 110 -5.18 -4.10 -7.37
C THR A 110 -5.99 -4.85 -8.43
N GLY A 111 -6.17 -6.16 -8.29
CA GLY A 111 -6.96 -6.98 -9.20
C GLY A 111 -7.02 -8.46 -8.81
N PHE A 112 -7.95 -9.17 -9.43
CA PHE A 112 -8.24 -10.59 -9.16
C PHE A 112 -7.17 -11.54 -9.71
N PHE A 113 -6.57 -11.23 -10.86
CA PHE A 113 -5.56 -12.05 -11.51
C PHE A 113 -4.13 -11.62 -11.13
N PRO A 114 -3.21 -12.57 -10.90
CA PRO A 114 -1.81 -12.28 -10.66
C PRO A 114 -1.12 -11.85 -11.96
N LEU A 115 -0.05 -11.05 -11.84
CA LEU A 115 0.71 -10.52 -12.97
C LEU A 115 1.52 -11.57 -13.74
N ILE A 116 1.51 -12.84 -13.31
CA ILE A 116 2.01 -13.97 -14.10
C ILE A 116 1.05 -14.28 -15.26
N VAL A 117 -0.25 -14.01 -15.10
CA VAL A 117 -1.24 -14.22 -16.15
C VAL A 117 -1.02 -13.19 -17.26
N PRO A 118 -0.99 -13.64 -18.53
CA PRO A 118 -0.82 -12.71 -19.61
C PRO A 118 -1.99 -11.71 -19.73
N LEU A 119 -1.67 -10.44 -19.98
CA LEU A 119 -2.64 -9.34 -20.06
C LEU A 119 -3.44 -9.17 -18.77
N ALA A 120 -2.88 -9.55 -17.61
CA ALA A 120 -3.52 -9.41 -16.31
C ALA A 120 -4.12 -8.01 -16.06
N PRO A 121 -3.47 -6.87 -16.43
CA PRO A 121 -4.08 -5.56 -16.22
C PRO A 121 -5.41 -5.40 -16.97
N LEU A 122 -5.51 -5.89 -18.21
CA LEU A 122 -6.75 -5.82 -19.01
C LEU A 122 -7.83 -6.75 -18.44
N LEU A 123 -7.44 -7.98 -18.07
CA LEU A 123 -8.36 -8.92 -17.43
C LEU A 123 -8.88 -8.35 -16.10
N ASN A 124 -8.01 -7.75 -15.30
CA ASN A 124 -8.40 -7.14 -14.03
C ASN A 124 -9.35 -5.96 -14.19
N ILE A 125 -9.29 -5.22 -15.31
CA ILE A 125 -10.30 -4.21 -15.67
C ILE A 125 -11.64 -4.88 -15.97
N ILE A 126 -11.64 -5.90 -16.84
CA ILE A 126 -12.87 -6.61 -17.25
C ILE A 126 -13.53 -7.23 -16.02
N PHE A 127 -12.74 -7.83 -15.13
CA PHE A 127 -13.22 -8.57 -13.95
C PHE A 127 -13.18 -7.75 -12.65
N CYS A 128 -13.10 -6.41 -12.73
CA CYS A 128 -13.08 -5.54 -11.54
C CYS A 128 -14.36 -5.65 -10.69
N PHE A 129 -15.44 -6.23 -11.24
CA PHE A 129 -16.70 -6.45 -10.55
C PHE A 129 -16.73 -7.73 -9.69
N ILE A 130 -15.75 -8.61 -9.82
CA ILE A 130 -15.69 -9.84 -9.02
C ILE A 130 -15.16 -9.49 -7.63
N PRO A 131 -15.92 -9.72 -6.54
CA PRO A 131 -15.39 -9.58 -5.20
C PRO A 131 -14.38 -10.70 -4.92
N PHE A 132 -13.24 -10.34 -4.36
CA PHE A 132 -12.22 -11.29 -3.96
C PHE A 132 -11.65 -10.90 -2.61
N GLY A 133 -11.22 -11.90 -1.85
CA GLY A 133 -10.57 -11.69 -0.56
C GLY A 133 -9.06 -11.60 -0.73
N ASP A 134 -8.44 -10.70 0.02
CA ASP A 134 -6.98 -10.66 0.16
C ASP A 134 -6.47 -11.57 1.30
N GLY A 135 -7.38 -12.13 2.11
CA GLY A 135 -7.05 -13.05 3.20
C GLY A 135 -6.19 -12.41 4.28
N GLY A 136 -6.31 -11.09 4.48
CA GLY A 136 -5.51 -10.32 5.42
C GLY A 136 -4.07 -10.03 4.95
N ASN A 137 -3.76 -10.24 3.67
CA ASN A 137 -2.43 -9.88 3.14
C ASN A 137 -2.17 -8.37 3.22
N CYS A 138 -3.15 -7.52 2.97
CA CYS A 138 -3.01 -6.06 3.10
C CYS A 138 -2.60 -5.68 4.54
N ALA A 139 -3.30 -6.24 5.53
CA ALA A 139 -3.00 -6.04 6.95
C ALA A 139 -1.56 -6.47 7.30
N ARG A 140 -1.16 -7.66 6.83
CA ARG A 140 0.19 -8.21 7.07
C ARG A 140 1.26 -7.33 6.41
N THR A 141 1.06 -6.91 5.18
CA THR A 141 1.97 -6.04 4.42
C THR A 141 2.15 -4.70 5.12
N MET A 142 1.06 -4.07 5.56
CA MET A 142 1.15 -2.81 6.32
C MET A 142 1.88 -2.98 7.66
N LYS A 143 1.66 -4.07 8.39
CA LYS A 143 2.39 -4.36 9.64
C LYS A 143 3.89 -4.58 9.40
N ILE A 144 4.27 -5.29 8.34
CA ILE A 144 5.67 -5.48 7.96
C ILE A 144 6.31 -4.14 7.64
N LEU A 145 5.63 -3.31 6.83
CA LEU A 145 6.12 -1.98 6.48
C LEU A 145 6.25 -1.12 7.73
N GLN A 146 5.22 -1.04 8.58
CA GLN A 146 5.22 -0.26 9.82
C GLN A 146 6.40 -0.64 10.71
N LYS A 147 6.59 -1.94 10.96
CA LYS A 147 7.71 -2.44 11.77
C LYS A 147 9.05 -1.97 11.21
N LYS A 148 9.23 -2.05 9.88
CA LYS A 148 10.45 -1.62 9.22
C LYS A 148 10.64 -0.10 9.30
N VAL A 149 9.57 0.68 9.17
CA VAL A 149 9.63 2.13 9.35
C VAL A 149 10.03 2.49 10.77
N THR A 150 9.46 1.85 11.80
CA THR A 150 9.85 2.04 13.20
C THR A 150 11.32 1.70 13.45
N GLU A 151 11.84 0.63 12.85
CA GLU A 151 13.26 0.29 12.91
C GLU A 151 14.16 1.38 12.28
N MET A 152 13.73 1.95 11.15
CA MET A 152 14.51 2.95 10.41
C MET A 152 14.40 4.37 11.00
N SER A 153 13.23 4.75 11.50
CA SER A 153 13.00 6.06 12.10
C SER A 153 13.50 6.15 13.54
N GLY A 154 13.71 5.00 14.21
CA GLY A 154 14.01 4.94 15.63
C GLY A 154 12.86 5.42 16.52
N THR A 155 11.64 5.54 15.96
CA THR A 155 10.45 6.05 16.64
C THR A 155 9.34 5.02 16.63
N GLU A 156 8.71 4.81 17.79
CA GLU A 156 7.56 3.92 17.90
C GLU A 156 6.35 4.58 17.24
N ILE A 157 5.77 3.90 16.25
CA ILE A 157 4.62 4.38 15.49
C ILE A 157 3.39 3.67 16.03
N GLU A 158 2.44 4.43 16.58
CA GLU A 158 1.15 3.86 16.96
C GLU A 158 0.30 3.63 15.71
N SER A 159 -0.34 2.45 15.62
CA SER A 159 -1.30 2.17 14.55
C SER A 159 -2.71 1.95 15.08
N LYS A 160 -3.67 2.58 14.42
CA LYS A 160 -5.10 2.40 14.67
C LYS A 160 -5.79 2.01 13.36
N THR A 161 -6.37 0.82 13.31
CA THR A 161 -7.16 0.41 12.15
C THR A 161 -8.44 1.24 12.05
N ILE A 162 -8.62 1.94 10.93
CA ILE A 162 -9.83 2.71 10.62
C ILE A 162 -10.88 1.79 10.02
N ARG A 163 -10.48 0.91 9.10
CA ARG A 163 -11.36 0.00 8.37
C ARG A 163 -10.65 -1.31 8.13
N TYR A 164 -11.26 -2.41 8.57
CA TYR A 164 -10.79 -3.76 8.30
C TYR A 164 -11.21 -4.23 6.90
N SER A 165 -10.36 -5.04 6.27
CA SER A 165 -10.81 -5.87 5.13
C SER A 165 -11.90 -6.84 5.60
N LEU A 166 -12.97 -7.00 4.81
CA LEU A 166 -14.06 -7.94 5.16
C LEU A 166 -13.58 -9.40 5.18
N THR A 167 -12.45 -9.70 4.55
CA THR A 167 -11.90 -11.05 4.46
C THR A 167 -10.71 -11.28 5.41
N ASN A 168 -10.39 -10.32 6.27
CA ASN A 168 -9.35 -10.46 7.28
C ASN A 168 -9.90 -11.23 8.51
N PRO A 169 -9.44 -12.47 8.79
CA PRO A 169 -9.79 -13.16 10.02
C PRO A 169 -9.12 -12.45 11.19
N LYS A 170 -9.93 -11.95 12.13
CA LYS A 170 -9.47 -11.20 13.31
C LYS A 170 -8.55 -12.04 14.21
#